data_AF-A0AAD7WSI4-F1
#
_entry.id   AF-A0AAD7WSI4-F1
#
_cell.length_a   1.000
_cell.length_b   1.000
_cell.length_c   1.000
_cell.angle_alpha   90.00
_cell.angle_beta   90.00
_cell.angle_gamma   90.00
#
_symmetry.space_group_name_H-M   'P 1'
#
loop_
_entity.id
_entity.type
_entity.pdbx_description
1 polymer ?
#
loop_
_entity_poly.entity_id
_entity_poly.type
_entity_poly.pdbx_seq_one_letter_code
_entity_poly.pdbx_strand_id
1 'polypeptide(L)'
;MTGDLTITHLTKGDSGQYNAELLKAGKLLYYDYRVEIIDALDKPAVTCQVNNDSTVTLLCAGDQSPLTQYSWEGPDTQDQPGYELQIGREESQSPDSVYTCVVKNPVSENREDFPVKSCFLAQESLSQGGPIDERVEMSSVQISPKHPASGTVPFVAQSALPLKTGNDVVSDEKRGGNSGDEDPTPGPKPGGHQQHRDRE
;
A
#
# COMPACT_ATOMS: atom_id res chain seq x y z
N MET A 1 11.26 16.81 23.89
CA MET A 1 11.35 16.75 22.42
C MET A 1 11.00 15.34 21.98
N THR A 2 9.99 15.24 21.12
CA THR A 2 9.79 14.09 20.23
C THR A 2 10.48 14.42 18.90
N GLY A 3 10.98 13.39 18.21
CA GLY A 3 11.52 13.53 16.85
C GLY A 3 10.57 12.83 15.89
N ASP A 4 10.20 13.50 14.81
CA ASP A 4 9.28 12.99 13.79
C ASP A 4 10.03 12.79 12.47
N LEU A 5 9.79 11.64 11.82
CA LEU A 5 10.33 11.32 10.49
C LEU A 5 9.19 11.31 9.48
N THR A 6 9.32 12.13 8.43
CA THR A 6 8.37 12.13 7.30
C THR A 6 9.11 11.69 6.04
N ILE A 7 8.60 10.64 5.39
CA ILE A 7 9.10 10.16 4.10
C ILE A 7 7.99 10.39 3.08
N THR A 8 8.33 11.06 1.97
CA THR A 8 7.38 11.37 0.89
C THR A 8 7.75 10.59 -0.37
N HIS A 9 6.81 10.47 -1.31
CA HIS A 9 7.02 9.79 -2.59
C HIS A 9 7.48 8.33 -2.45
N LEU A 10 6.89 7.61 -1.48
CA LEU A 10 7.17 6.21 -1.23
C LEU A 10 6.87 5.35 -2.47
N THR A 11 7.74 4.38 -2.70
CA THR A 11 7.63 3.36 -3.73
C THR A 11 7.60 1.98 -3.07
N LYS A 12 7.22 0.93 -3.82
CA LYS A 12 7.27 -0.44 -3.30
C LYS A 12 8.62 -0.85 -2.74
N GLY A 13 9.71 -0.34 -3.34
CA GLY A 13 11.07 -0.61 -2.93
C GLY A 13 11.46 -0.02 -1.57
N ASP A 14 10.65 0.89 -1.02
CA ASP A 14 10.83 1.45 0.31
C ASP A 14 10.20 0.56 1.41
N SER A 15 9.56 -0.55 1.07
CA SER A 15 9.15 -1.54 2.06
C SER A 15 10.38 -2.20 2.69
N GLY A 16 10.40 -2.33 4.01
CA GLY A 16 11.53 -2.94 4.70
C GLY A 16 11.61 -2.65 6.19
N GLN A 17 12.78 -2.95 6.76
CA GLN A 17 13.09 -2.61 8.14
C GLN A 17 13.76 -1.24 8.20
N TYR A 18 13.26 -0.42 9.12
CA TYR A 18 13.75 0.90 9.44
C TYR A 18 14.21 0.87 10.89
N ASN A 19 15.45 1.26 11.14
CA ASN A 19 15.98 1.40 12.49
C ASN A 19 16.19 2.89 12.78
N ALA A 20 15.63 3.36 13.89
CA ALA A 20 15.86 4.71 14.38
C ALA A 20 16.79 4.67 15.59
N GLU A 21 17.81 5.52 15.55
CA GLU A 21 18.81 5.67 16.60
C GLU A 21 18.62 6.99 17.33
N LEU A 22 18.62 6.95 18.66
CA LEU A 22 18.44 8.12 19.50
C LEU A 22 19.50 8.17 20.60
N LEU A 23 20.31 9.23 20.61
CA LEU A 23 21.25 9.50 21.70
C LEU A 23 20.58 10.36 22.78
N LYS A 24 20.35 9.78 23.97
CA LYS A 24 19.74 10.46 25.11
C LYS A 24 20.60 10.32 26.35
N ALA A 25 21.07 11.46 26.90
CA ALA A 25 21.91 11.50 28.10
C ALA A 25 23.15 10.57 28.03
N GLY A 26 23.80 10.50 26.86
CA GLY A 26 24.97 9.64 26.63
C GLY A 26 24.64 8.16 26.38
N LYS A 27 23.37 7.76 26.33
CA LYS A 27 22.93 6.41 25.99
C LYS A 27 22.29 6.37 24.60
N LEU A 28 22.73 5.43 23.77
CA LEU A 28 22.12 5.15 22.47
C LEU A 28 20.92 4.22 22.66
N LEU A 29 19.80 4.58 22.06
CA LEU A 29 18.55 3.81 22.02
C LEU A 29 18.24 3.47 20.56
N TYR A 30 17.67 2.28 20.34
CA TYR A 30 17.32 1.77 19.02
C TYR A 30 15.84 1.45 18.97
N TYR A 31 15.22 1.75 17.84
CA TYR A 31 13.80 1.46 17.57
C TYR A 31 13.65 0.86 16.18
N ASP A 32 13.19 -0.39 16.13
CA ASP A 32 12.94 -1.09 14.89
C ASP A 32 11.49 -0.94 14.44
N TYR A 33 11.32 -0.59 13.18
CA TYR A 33 10.03 -0.44 12.51
C TYR A 33 10.03 -1.28 11.24
N ARG A 34 8.93 -1.99 10.98
CA ARG A 34 8.68 -2.63 9.70
C ARG A 34 7.67 -1.80 8.94
N VAL A 35 8.06 -1.33 7.76
CA VAL A 35 7.21 -0.55 6.86
C VAL A 35 6.88 -1.43 5.67
N GLU A 36 5.60 -1.48 5.31
CA GLU A 36 5.11 -2.16 4.13
C GLU A 36 4.29 -1.17 3.30
N ILE A 37 4.66 -1.00 2.03
CA ILE A 37 3.97 -0.10 1.11
C ILE A 37 2.93 -0.91 0.33
N ILE A 38 1.66 -0.67 0.64
CA ILE A 38 0.51 -1.38 0.08
C ILE A 38 -0.20 -0.45 -0.91
N ASP A 39 -0.60 -0.97 -2.07
CA ASP A 39 -1.33 -0.17 -3.06
C ASP A 39 -2.81 -0.20 -2.74
N ALA A 40 -3.53 0.84 -3.16
CA ALA A 40 -4.98 0.77 -3.20
C ALA A 40 -5.41 -0.33 -4.18
N LEU A 41 -6.53 -0.96 -3.88
CA LEU A 41 -7.13 -1.98 -4.72
C LEU A 41 -7.69 -1.34 -6.00
N ASP A 42 -7.70 -2.12 -7.08
CA ASP A 42 -8.53 -1.84 -8.25
C ASP A 42 -9.98 -2.29 -8.02
N LYS A 43 -10.89 -1.84 -8.88
CA LYS A 43 -12.30 -2.28 -8.83
C LYS A 43 -12.35 -3.80 -9.10
N PRO A 44 -13.03 -4.60 -8.26
CA PRO A 44 -13.14 -6.02 -8.50
C PRO A 44 -14.00 -6.33 -9.74
N ALA A 45 -13.81 -7.50 -10.31
CA ALA A 45 -14.63 -8.02 -11.40
C ALA A 45 -15.41 -9.24 -10.93
N VAL A 46 -16.71 -9.28 -11.20
CA VAL A 46 -17.54 -10.44 -10.87
C VAL A 46 -17.85 -11.24 -12.14
N THR A 47 -17.67 -12.54 -12.03
CA THR A 47 -18.07 -13.54 -13.02
C THR A 47 -19.02 -14.53 -12.37
N CYS A 48 -19.71 -15.33 -13.18
CA CYS A 48 -20.67 -16.28 -12.66
C CYS A 48 -20.69 -17.57 -13.49
N GLN A 49 -21.14 -18.65 -12.85
CA GLN A 49 -21.33 -19.96 -13.46
C GLN A 49 -22.69 -20.51 -13.02
N VAL A 50 -23.52 -20.90 -14.00
CA VAL A 50 -24.76 -21.63 -13.75
C VAL A 50 -24.44 -23.13 -13.69
N ASN A 51 -24.76 -23.77 -12.58
CA ASN A 51 -24.52 -25.19 -12.35
C ASN A 51 -25.72 -26.04 -12.82
N ASN A 52 -25.49 -27.35 -12.98
CA ASN A 52 -26.50 -28.28 -13.50
C ASN A 52 -27.74 -28.44 -12.61
N ASP A 53 -27.61 -28.17 -11.30
CA ASP A 53 -28.71 -28.14 -10.33
C ASP A 53 -29.47 -26.80 -10.32
N SER A 54 -29.09 -25.89 -11.22
CA SER A 54 -29.56 -24.50 -11.31
C SER A 54 -29.20 -23.65 -10.08
N THR A 55 -28.17 -24.03 -9.34
CA THR A 55 -27.46 -23.09 -8.47
C THR A 55 -26.57 -22.18 -9.30
N VAL A 56 -26.26 -21.00 -8.78
CA VAL A 56 -25.33 -20.06 -9.43
C VAL A 56 -24.15 -19.85 -8.51
N THR A 57 -22.94 -20.01 -9.04
CA THR A 57 -21.71 -19.65 -8.34
C THR A 57 -21.23 -18.31 -8.87
N LEU A 58 -21.08 -17.32 -8.00
CA LEU A 58 -20.41 -16.04 -8.30
C LEU A 58 -18.95 -16.12 -7.89
N LEU A 59 -18.06 -15.62 -8.74
CA LEU A 59 -16.64 -15.50 -8.47
C LEU A 59 -16.23 -14.04 -8.58
N CYS A 60 -15.61 -13.54 -7.53
CA CYS A 60 -15.02 -12.22 -7.47
C CYS A 60 -13.52 -12.30 -7.72
N ALA A 61 -13.07 -11.62 -8.76
CA ALA A 61 -11.67 -11.49 -9.12
C ALA A 61 -11.16 -10.10 -8.76
N GLY A 62 -9.96 -10.04 -8.20
CA GLY A 62 -9.29 -8.82 -7.84
C GLY A 62 -7.81 -9.06 -7.57
N ASP A 63 -7.24 -8.21 -6.72
CA ASP A 63 -5.85 -8.32 -6.29
C ASP A 63 -5.57 -9.63 -5.53
N GLN A 64 -4.42 -10.26 -5.81
CA GLN A 64 -4.02 -11.56 -5.24
C GLN A 64 -3.05 -11.44 -4.05
N SER A 65 -2.88 -10.24 -3.50
CA SER A 65 -2.06 -10.03 -2.32
C SER A 65 -2.59 -10.82 -1.12
N PRO A 66 -1.71 -11.38 -0.27
CA PRO A 66 -2.10 -12.01 0.99
C PRO A 66 -2.85 -11.09 1.95
N LEU A 67 -2.73 -9.77 1.77
CA LEU A 67 -3.41 -8.76 2.59
C LEU A 67 -4.83 -8.46 2.10
N THR A 68 -5.19 -8.99 0.93
CA THR A 68 -6.48 -8.76 0.30
C THR A 68 -7.51 -9.76 0.82
N GLN A 69 -8.63 -9.22 1.30
CA GLN A 69 -9.76 -9.97 1.83
C GLN A 69 -10.97 -9.76 0.91
N TYR A 70 -11.75 -10.83 0.74
CA TYR A 70 -12.96 -10.83 -0.07
C TYR A 70 -14.16 -11.16 0.82
N SER A 71 -15.26 -10.47 0.59
CA SER A 71 -16.56 -10.81 1.16
C SER A 71 -17.68 -10.49 0.19
N TRP A 72 -18.86 -11.04 0.50
CA TRP A 72 -20.09 -10.83 -0.25
C TRP A 72 -21.18 -10.22 0.63
N GLU A 73 -21.92 -9.31 0.02
CA GLU A 73 -23.14 -8.72 0.54
C GLU A 73 -24.28 -8.95 -0.47
N GLY A 74 -25.53 -9.06 -0.01
CA GLY A 74 -26.70 -9.37 -0.83
C GLY A 74 -28.00 -9.38 -0.02
N PRO A 75 -29.13 -9.80 -0.60
CA PRO A 75 -30.46 -9.72 0.03
C PRO A 75 -30.53 -10.39 1.40
N ASP A 76 -29.99 -11.60 1.53
CA ASP A 76 -29.93 -12.37 2.78
C ASP A 76 -28.50 -12.73 3.18
N THR A 77 -27.52 -12.02 2.62
CA THR A 77 -26.09 -12.28 2.77
C THR A 77 -25.40 -11.01 3.25
N GLN A 78 -24.74 -11.05 4.41
CA GLN A 78 -23.95 -9.93 4.93
C GLN A 78 -22.58 -10.45 5.35
N ASP A 79 -21.53 -9.79 4.85
CA ASP A 79 -20.13 -10.07 5.19
C ASP A 79 -19.74 -11.55 5.04
N GLN A 80 -20.33 -12.27 4.07
CA GLN A 80 -19.98 -13.67 3.83
C GLN A 80 -18.56 -13.75 3.29
N PRO A 81 -17.62 -14.41 3.99
CA PRO A 81 -16.21 -14.36 3.63
C PRO A 81 -15.91 -15.25 2.42
N GLY A 82 -14.98 -14.80 1.58
CA GLY A 82 -14.48 -15.56 0.44
C GLY A 82 -14.66 -14.85 -0.89
N TYR A 83 -13.90 -15.29 -1.89
CA TYR A 83 -14.00 -14.78 -3.26
C TYR A 83 -15.11 -15.47 -4.07
N GLU A 84 -15.70 -16.53 -3.54
CA GLU A 84 -16.75 -17.33 -4.17
C GLU A 84 -18.03 -17.30 -3.33
N LEU A 85 -19.18 -17.19 -3.99
CA LEU A 85 -20.50 -17.27 -3.37
C LEU A 85 -21.40 -18.21 -4.16
N GLN A 86 -22.00 -19.18 -3.49
CA GLN A 86 -22.99 -20.06 -4.09
C GLN A 86 -24.41 -19.61 -3.71
N ILE A 87 -25.25 -19.40 -4.72
CA ILE A 87 -26.62 -18.91 -4.60
C ILE A 87 -27.59 -20.05 -4.95
N GLY A 88 -28.61 -20.20 -4.11
CA GLY A 88 -29.67 -21.18 -4.31
C GLY A 88 -30.53 -20.88 -5.54
N ARG A 89 -31.19 -21.92 -6.07
CA ARG A 89 -32.06 -21.80 -7.26
C ARG A 89 -33.11 -20.70 -7.11
N GLU A 90 -33.83 -20.67 -5.99
CA GLU A 90 -34.92 -19.72 -5.75
C GLU A 90 -34.45 -18.26 -5.76
N GLU A 91 -33.32 -18.00 -5.11
CA GLU A 91 -32.73 -16.66 -4.99
C GLU A 91 -32.12 -16.20 -6.31
N SER A 92 -31.58 -17.14 -7.11
CA SER A 92 -31.07 -16.85 -8.46
C SER A 92 -32.17 -16.49 -9.47
N GLN A 93 -33.41 -16.92 -9.22
CA GLN A 93 -34.57 -16.65 -10.08
C GLN A 93 -35.26 -15.33 -9.75
N SER A 94 -34.92 -14.70 -8.63
CA SER A 94 -35.46 -13.38 -8.29
C SER A 94 -34.86 -12.30 -9.22
N PRO A 95 -35.71 -11.52 -9.90
CA PRO A 95 -35.28 -10.55 -10.93
C PRO A 95 -34.48 -9.37 -10.36
N ASP A 96 -34.57 -9.15 -9.05
CA ASP A 96 -33.96 -8.03 -8.32
C ASP A 96 -32.79 -8.48 -7.43
N SER A 97 -32.37 -9.76 -7.50
CA SER A 97 -31.21 -10.26 -6.76
C SER A 97 -29.90 -9.64 -7.28
N VAL A 98 -29.31 -8.77 -6.47
CA VAL A 98 -28.00 -8.15 -6.69
C VAL A 98 -27.11 -8.52 -5.53
N TYR A 99 -25.90 -9.01 -5.85
CA TYR A 99 -24.86 -9.27 -4.85
C TYR A 99 -23.67 -8.36 -5.09
N THR A 100 -23.11 -7.85 -4.01
CA THR A 100 -21.94 -6.99 -4.03
C THR A 100 -20.73 -7.78 -3.57
N CYS A 101 -19.73 -7.91 -4.43
CA CYS A 101 -18.40 -8.32 -3.97
C CYS A 101 -17.72 -7.12 -3.32
N VAL A 102 -17.17 -7.33 -2.13
CA VAL A 102 -16.35 -6.37 -1.40
C VAL A 102 -14.92 -6.91 -1.33
N VAL A 103 -13.95 -6.10 -1.75
CA VAL A 103 -12.53 -6.43 -1.68
C VAL A 103 -11.82 -5.37 -0.87
N LYS A 104 -11.07 -5.80 0.15
CA LYS A 104 -10.46 -4.91 1.14
C LYS A 104 -9.00 -5.25 1.42
N ASN A 105 -8.19 -4.22 1.60
CA ASN A 105 -6.85 -4.32 2.17
C ASN A 105 -6.65 -3.20 3.22
N PRO A 106 -5.50 -3.13 3.92
CA PRO A 106 -5.26 -2.12 4.95
C PRO A 106 -5.33 -0.65 4.48
N VAL A 107 -5.30 -0.40 3.17
CA VAL A 107 -5.26 0.94 2.57
C VAL A 107 -6.60 1.34 1.95
N SER A 108 -7.39 0.38 1.45
CA SER A 108 -8.56 0.65 0.62
C SER A 108 -9.60 -0.45 0.67
N GLU A 109 -10.81 -0.11 0.24
CA GLU A 109 -11.93 -1.03 0.08
C GLU A 109 -12.67 -0.66 -1.21
N ASN A 110 -12.89 -1.65 -2.09
CA ASN A 110 -13.60 -1.50 -3.35
C ASN A 110 -14.73 -2.52 -3.48
N ARG A 111 -15.71 -2.20 -4.32
CA ARG A 111 -16.96 -2.95 -4.42
C ARG A 111 -17.40 -3.11 -5.88
N GLU A 112 -18.01 -4.25 -6.19
CA GLU A 112 -18.67 -4.50 -7.48
C GLU A 112 -20.04 -5.14 -7.27
N ASP A 113 -21.08 -4.47 -7.75
CA ASP A 113 -22.44 -4.98 -7.75
C ASP A 113 -22.67 -5.87 -8.98
N PHE A 114 -23.21 -7.06 -8.75
CA PHE A 114 -23.50 -8.04 -9.80
C PHE A 114 -24.98 -8.47 -9.75
N PRO A 115 -25.78 -8.09 -10.76
CA PRO A 115 -27.15 -8.58 -10.88
C PRO A 115 -27.15 -10.03 -11.39
N VAL A 116 -27.68 -10.96 -10.59
CA VAL A 116 -27.62 -12.42 -10.85
C VAL A 116 -28.26 -12.79 -12.19
N LYS A 117 -29.31 -12.07 -12.60
CA LYS A 117 -29.95 -12.24 -13.91
C LYS A 117 -28.99 -12.18 -15.10
N SER A 118 -27.89 -11.42 -14.96
CA SER A 118 -26.87 -11.27 -16.00
C SER A 118 -26.18 -12.59 -16.30
N CYS A 119 -26.17 -13.53 -15.35
CA CYS A 119 -25.60 -14.85 -15.53
C CYS A 119 -26.32 -15.69 -16.59
N PHE A 120 -27.65 -15.57 -16.63
CA PHE A 120 -28.48 -16.31 -17.58
C PHE A 120 -28.49 -15.64 -18.96
N LEU A 121 -28.40 -14.31 -19.02
CA LEU A 121 -28.29 -13.57 -20.28
C LEU A 121 -26.97 -13.85 -21.01
N ALA A 122 -25.87 -14.06 -20.27
CA ALA A 122 -24.58 -14.41 -20.85
C ALA A 122 -24.60 -15.78 -21.54
N GLN A 123 -25.35 -16.76 -21.02
CA GLN A 123 -25.44 -18.10 -21.63
C GLN A 123 -26.25 -18.11 -22.94
N GLU A 124 -27.30 -17.29 -23.06
CA GLU A 124 -28.10 -17.16 -24.29
C GLU A 124 -27.25 -16.66 -25.48
N SER A 125 -26.25 -15.82 -25.20
CA SER A 125 -25.32 -15.33 -26.23
C SER A 125 -24.31 -16.38 -26.72
N LEU A 126 -24.09 -17.44 -25.95
CA LEU A 126 -23.19 -18.56 -26.30
C LEU A 126 -23.95 -19.76 -26.91
N SER A 127 -25.26 -19.87 -26.67
CA SER A 127 -26.10 -20.96 -27.20
C SER A 127 -26.68 -20.66 -28.60
N GLN A 128 -26.75 -19.40 -29.01
CA GLN A 128 -27.10 -19.01 -30.38
C GLN A 128 -25.88 -19.01 -31.30
N GLY A 129 -25.43 -20.22 -31.66
CA GLY A 129 -24.63 -20.42 -32.87
C GLY A 129 -25.43 -20.04 -34.11
N GLY A 130 -25.30 -18.80 -34.56
CA GLY A 130 -25.76 -18.39 -35.89
C GLY A 130 -25.08 -19.22 -36.99
N PRO A 131 -25.68 -19.33 -38.19
CA PRO A 131 -25.12 -20.16 -39.26
C PRO A 131 -23.70 -19.70 -39.58
N ILE A 132 -22.77 -20.66 -39.60
CA ILE A 132 -21.41 -20.49 -40.10
C ILE A 132 -21.45 -20.14 -41.60
N ASP A 133 -21.56 -18.86 -41.91
CA ASP A 133 -21.19 -18.36 -43.24
C ASP A 133 -19.69 -18.04 -43.24
N GLU A 134 -18.96 -18.87 -43.96
CA GLU A 134 -17.53 -18.81 -44.19
C GLU A 134 -17.19 -17.61 -45.08
N ARG A 135 -17.01 -16.43 -44.47
CA ARG A 135 -16.10 -15.36 -44.95
C ARG A 135 -16.04 -14.24 -43.91
N VAL A 136 -15.04 -14.30 -43.04
CA VAL A 136 -14.55 -13.09 -42.37
C VAL A 136 -13.23 -12.75 -43.06
N GLU A 137 -13.25 -11.69 -43.85
CA GLU A 137 -12.04 -11.02 -44.29
C GLU A 137 -11.17 -10.72 -43.06
N MET A 138 -9.88 -11.02 -43.18
CA MET A 138 -8.88 -10.82 -42.15
C MET A 138 -8.77 -9.33 -41.80
N SER A 139 -9.63 -8.82 -40.94
CA SER A 139 -9.52 -7.47 -40.40
C SER A 139 -8.32 -7.45 -39.46
N SER A 140 -7.29 -6.71 -39.87
CA SER A 140 -5.99 -6.57 -39.20
C SER A 140 -6.12 -6.42 -37.68
N VAL A 141 -5.56 -7.37 -36.93
CA VAL A 141 -5.35 -7.24 -35.48
C VAL A 141 -4.20 -6.25 -35.26
N GLN A 142 -4.50 -5.08 -34.69
CA GLN A 142 -3.47 -4.17 -34.20
C GLN A 142 -3.07 -4.62 -32.80
N ILE A 143 -1.96 -5.35 -32.70
CA ILE A 143 -1.32 -5.65 -31.41
C ILE A 143 -0.57 -4.38 -30.99
N SER A 144 -1.19 -3.55 -30.16
CA SER A 144 -0.50 -2.44 -29.51
C SER A 144 0.51 -3.00 -28.50
N PRO A 145 1.81 -2.64 -28.57
CA PRO A 145 2.76 -3.01 -27.54
C PRO A 145 2.35 -2.33 -26.23
N LYS A 146 1.89 -3.10 -25.24
CA LYS A 146 1.76 -2.60 -23.87
C LYS A 146 3.15 -2.58 -23.26
N HIS A 147 3.96 -1.59 -23.64
CA HIS A 147 5.03 -0.95 -22.88
C HIS A 147 5.79 0.02 -23.81
N PRO A 148 5.94 1.30 -23.47
CA PRO A 148 7.07 2.07 -23.98
C PRO A 148 8.33 1.55 -23.26
N ALA A 149 9.09 0.69 -23.94
CA ALA A 149 10.51 0.59 -23.68
C ALA A 149 11.14 1.94 -24.06
N SER A 150 11.32 2.83 -23.09
CA SER A 150 12.15 4.03 -23.30
C SER A 150 13.60 3.63 -23.10
N GLY A 151 14.32 3.60 -24.22
CA GLY A 151 15.67 3.08 -24.36
C GLY A 151 16.76 3.79 -23.55
N THR A 152 17.82 3.02 -23.39
CA THR A 152 19.14 3.28 -22.83
C THR A 152 19.96 4.34 -23.58
N VAL A 153 20.79 5.12 -22.85
CA VAL A 153 22.19 5.42 -23.22
C VAL A 153 23.02 5.85 -21.96
N PRO A 154 24.38 5.84 -21.96
CA PRO A 154 25.17 5.04 -21.01
C PRO A 154 26.15 5.84 -20.11
N PHE A 155 26.87 5.10 -19.23
CA PHE A 155 28.24 5.31 -18.72
C PHE A 155 28.43 5.44 -17.18
N VAL A 156 28.98 4.35 -16.64
CA VAL A 156 29.88 4.10 -15.48
C VAL A 156 29.87 5.04 -14.26
N ALA A 157 29.52 4.46 -13.10
CA ALA A 157 30.28 4.62 -11.86
C ALA A 157 30.23 3.32 -11.04
N GLN A 158 31.40 2.93 -10.54
CA GLN A 158 31.66 1.74 -9.73
C GLN A 158 31.11 1.89 -8.30
N SER A 159 30.77 0.74 -7.70
CA SER A 159 30.76 0.42 -6.27
C SER A 159 30.12 1.43 -5.29
N ALA A 160 28.97 1.07 -4.72
CA ALA A 160 28.76 1.03 -3.27
C ALA A 160 27.35 0.50 -2.93
N LEU A 161 27.28 -0.46 -2.00
CA LEU A 161 26.07 -0.78 -1.24
C LEU A 161 25.59 0.48 -0.50
N PRO A 162 24.29 0.75 -0.35
CA PRO A 162 23.83 1.63 0.70
C PRO A 162 23.28 0.81 1.87
N LEU A 163 24.09 0.66 2.92
CA LEU A 163 23.56 0.75 4.27
C LEU A 163 23.09 2.19 4.42
N LYS A 164 21.79 2.45 4.29
CA LYS A 164 21.24 3.81 4.43
C LYS A 164 21.22 4.17 5.92
N THR A 165 22.37 4.61 6.42
CA THR A 165 22.44 5.49 7.59
C THR A 165 21.92 6.86 7.16
N GLY A 166 20.87 7.33 7.83
CA GLY A 166 20.32 8.66 7.60
C GLY A 166 21.29 9.73 8.09
N ASN A 167 22.13 10.25 7.20
CA ASN A 167 22.84 11.50 7.40
C ASN A 167 22.21 12.57 6.50
N ASP A 168 21.11 13.15 6.97
CA ASP A 168 20.67 14.48 6.53
C ASP A 168 20.61 15.38 7.77
N VAL A 169 21.71 16.09 8.02
CA VAL A 169 21.73 17.21 8.96
C VAL A 169 21.06 18.39 8.27
N VAL A 170 19.85 18.73 8.70
CA VAL A 170 19.32 20.09 8.50
C VAL A 170 19.30 20.78 9.87
N SER A 171 20.19 21.75 9.99
CA SER A 171 20.25 22.70 11.10
C SER A 171 19.15 23.75 10.93
N ASP A 172 18.34 23.97 11.96
CA ASP A 172 17.66 25.24 12.16
C ASP A 172 18.23 25.91 13.41
N GLU A 173 19.15 26.85 13.18
CA GLU A 173 19.70 27.74 14.19
C GLU A 173 18.70 28.90 14.40
N LYS A 174 18.09 29.01 15.59
CA LYS A 174 17.42 30.24 16.01
C LYS A 174 18.06 30.80 17.27
N ARG A 175 19.12 31.57 17.04
CA ARG A 175 19.79 32.42 18.02
C ARG A 175 18.96 33.69 18.24
N GLY A 176 18.21 33.74 19.34
CA GLY A 176 17.58 34.96 19.84
C GLY A 176 18.39 35.52 20.99
N GLY A 177 19.34 36.41 20.69
CA GLY A 177 19.93 37.31 21.68
C GLY A 177 19.18 38.64 21.64
N ASN A 178 18.79 39.16 22.81
CA ASN A 178 18.63 40.59 22.98
C ASN A 178 19.34 41.04 24.26
N SER A 179 20.15 42.06 24.08
CA SER A 179 21.03 42.78 24.98
C SER A 179 20.28 43.64 26.00
N GLY A 180 20.89 43.84 27.16
CA GLY A 180 20.61 44.90 28.12
C GLY A 180 21.82 45.07 29.04
N ASP A 181 22.56 46.16 28.83
CA ASP A 181 23.78 46.59 29.51
C ASP A 181 23.52 47.26 30.88
N GLU A 182 24.63 47.61 31.57
CA GLU A 182 24.87 48.33 32.85
C GLU A 182 25.16 47.41 34.05
N ASP A 183 26.27 47.47 34.80
CA ASP A 183 27.45 48.38 34.90
C ASP A 183 28.58 47.62 35.68
N PRO A 184 29.89 47.94 35.55
CA PRO A 184 30.99 47.15 36.09
C PRO A 184 31.64 47.78 37.34
N THR A 185 32.24 46.97 38.22
CA THR A 185 33.38 47.41 39.05
C THR A 185 34.28 46.24 39.47
N PRO A 186 35.59 46.49 39.74
CA PRO A 186 36.65 45.52 39.46
C PRO A 186 37.44 45.02 40.68
N GLY A 187 37.83 43.74 40.64
CA GLY A 187 39.05 43.14 41.26
C GLY A 187 39.15 43.13 42.80
N PRO A 188 40.13 42.40 43.40
CA PRO A 188 41.29 41.75 42.79
C PRO A 188 41.47 40.24 43.13
N LYS A 189 42.17 39.51 42.25
CA LYS A 189 42.96 38.28 42.56
C LYS A 189 44.28 38.72 43.24
N PRO A 190 45.19 37.88 43.83
CA PRO A 190 45.48 36.48 43.47
C PRO A 190 46.05 35.56 44.61
N GLY A 191 46.42 34.32 44.24
CA GLY A 191 47.41 33.47 44.96
C GLY A 191 46.79 32.28 45.69
N GLY A 192 47.32 31.05 45.70
CA GLY A 192 48.54 30.41 45.18
C GLY A 192 48.28 28.88 45.20
N HIS A 193 49.00 28.03 44.44
CA HIS A 193 50.08 27.16 44.97
C HIS A 193 49.76 26.50 46.33
N GLN A 194 49.92 25.21 46.62
CA GLN A 194 50.49 24.02 45.97
C GLN A 194 50.32 22.90 47.03
N GLN A 195 49.90 21.69 46.62
CA GLN A 195 50.29 20.37 47.18
C GLN A 195 49.98 19.87 48.62
N HIS A 196 49.83 18.53 48.64
CA HIS A 196 50.20 17.52 49.67
C HIS A 196 49.25 17.28 50.87
N ARG A 197 48.63 16.08 50.94
CA ARG A 197 48.93 14.91 51.83
C ARG A 197 48.61 15.20 53.32
N ASP A 198 47.97 14.38 54.14
CA ASP A 198 47.83 12.92 54.25
C ASP A 198 46.56 12.55 55.08
N ARG A 199 46.19 11.26 55.03
CA ARG A 199 45.49 10.42 56.03
C ARG A 199 45.34 10.99 57.46
N GLU A 200 44.12 10.98 58.01
CA GLU A 200 43.56 9.96 58.94
C GLU A 200 42.03 10.12 59.03
#